data_AF-A0AAF0QL41-F1
#
_entry.id   AF-A0AAF0QL41-F1
#
_cell.length_a   1.000
_cell.length_b   1.000
_cell.length_c   1.000
_cell.angle_alpha   90.00
_cell.angle_beta   90.00
_cell.angle_gamma   90.00
#
_symmetry.space_group_name_H-M   'P 1'
#
loop_
_entity.id
_entity.type
_entity.pdbx_description
1 polymer ?
#
loop_
_entity_poly.entity_id
_entity_poly.type
_entity_poly.pdbx_seq_one_letter_code
_entity_poly.pdbx_strand_id
1 'polypeptide(L)' 'MQNGNVIAYASRQLKVNERNYPTHDLELAIVVFALKIWHHYLYGVYVDVFTDHKSLQYLFTQKELNLKQRR' A
#
# COMPACT_ATOMS: atom_id res chain seq x y z
N MET A 1 -10.54 10.29 -4.48
CA MET A 1 -10.81 11.65 -4.98
C MET A 1 -12.31 11.90 -4.82
N GLN A 2 -12.71 13.07 -4.33
CA GLN A 2 -14.12 13.40 -4.19
C GLN A 2 -14.42 14.50 -5.19
N ASN A 3 -15.35 14.24 -6.11
CA ASN A 3 -15.70 15.16 -7.20
C ASN A 3 -14.49 15.59 -8.04
N GLY A 4 -13.57 14.66 -8.34
CA GLY A 4 -12.37 14.94 -9.13
C GLY A 4 -11.25 15.66 -8.37
N ASN A 5 -11.42 15.93 -7.07
CA ASN A 5 -10.41 16.60 -6.25
C ASN A 5 -9.69 15.65 -5.29
N VAL A 6 -8.44 15.95 -4.99
CA VAL A 6 -7.67 15.24 -3.95
C VAL A 6 -8.23 15.62 -2.59
N ILE A 7 -8.52 14.61 -1.77
CA ILE A 7 -9.11 14.80 -0.43
C ILE A 7 -7.99 15.03 0.59
N ALA A 8 -6.92 14.23 0.51
CA ALA A 8 -5.80 14.31 1.43
C ALA A 8 -4.53 13.69 0.83
N TYR A 9 -3.40 14.07 1.41
CA TYR A 9 -2.08 13.49 1.15
C TYR A 9 -1.54 12.87 2.42
N ALA A 10 -0.80 11.76 2.27
CA ALA A 10 -0.10 11.13 3.38
C ALA A 10 1.31 10.73 2.95
N SER A 11 2.27 10.97 3.82
CA SER A 11 3.66 10.55 3.63
C SER A 11 4.27 10.18 4.98
N ARG A 12 5.31 9.34 4.95
CA ARG A 12 6.11 9.02 6.12
C ARG A 12 7.56 8.77 5.75
N GLN A 13 8.45 8.98 6.71
CA GLN A 13 9.83 8.53 6.57
C GLN A 13 9.93 7.01 6.72
N LEU A 14 10.89 6.42 6.01
CA LEU A 14 11.23 5.01 6.16
C LEU A 14 11.85 4.77 7.53
N LYS A 15 11.38 3.73 8.21
CA LYS A 15 12.01 3.25 9.43
C LYS A 15 13.40 2.68 9.10
N VAL A 16 14.29 2.68 10.09
CA VAL A 16 15.68 2.21 9.92
C VAL A 16 15.73 0.78 9.35
N ASN A 17 14.81 -0.10 9.73
CA ASN A 17 14.71 -1.46 9.23
C ASN A 17 14.15 -1.56 7.80
N GLU A 18 13.25 -0.66 7.41
CA GLU A 18 12.65 -0.61 6.07
C GLU A 18 13.65 -0.11 5.02
N ARG A 19 14.66 0.67 5.41
CA ARG A 19 15.70 1.16 4.48
C ARG A 19 16.44 0.05 3.74
N ASN A 20 16.50 -1.15 4.31
CA ASN A 20 17.15 -2.31 3.71
C ASN A 20 16.20 -3.17 2.87
N TYR A 21 14.94 -2.76 2.71
CA TYR A 21 13.97 -3.53 1.94
C TYR A 21 14.14 -3.25 0.45
N PRO A 22 13.91 -4.25 -0.40
CA PRO A 22 13.85 -4.02 -1.84
C PRO A 22 12.67 -3.11 -2.17
N THR A 23 12.76 -2.38 -3.29
CA THR A 23 11.76 -1.36 -3.70
C THR A 23 10.33 -1.90 -3.70
N HIS A 24 10.12 -3.13 -4.20
CA HIS A 24 8.80 -3.75 -4.24
C HIS A 24 8.18 -3.99 -2.85
N ASP A 25 9.00 -4.31 -1.84
CA ASP A 25 8.54 -4.46 -0.45
C ASP A 25 8.25 -3.08 0.18
N LEU A 26 9.02 -2.05 -0.21
CA LEU A 26 8.79 -0.67 0.23
C LEU A 26 7.48 -0.11 -0.30
N GLU A 27 7.18 -0.30 -1.58
CA GLU A 27 5.93 0.16 -2.19
C GLU A 27 4.73 -0.55 -1.56
N LEU A 28 4.82 -1.86 -1.34
CA LEU A 28 3.78 -2.58 -0.60
C LEU A 28 3.59 -2.00 0.81
N ALA A 29 4.68 -1.72 1.53
CA ALA A 29 4.62 -1.12 2.86
C ALA A 29 4.00 0.29 2.85
N ILE A 30 4.15 1.05 1.76
CA ILE A 30 3.50 2.35 1.58
C ILE A 30 1.99 2.18 1.35
N VAL A 31 1.57 1.21 0.52
CA VAL A 31 0.15 0.91 0.31
C VAL A 31 -0.52 0.49 1.62
N VAL A 32 0.10 -0.44 2.36
CA VAL A 32 -0.40 -0.88 3.68
C VAL A 32 -0.47 0.30 4.66
N PHE A 33 0.51 1.21 4.64
CA PHE A 33 0.49 2.40 5.48
C PHE A 33 -0.67 3.34 5.14
N ALA A 34 -0.90 3.62 3.85
CA ALA A 34 -2.02 4.44 3.41
C ALA A 34 -3.36 3.82 3.82
N LEU A 35 -3.56 2.52 3.59
CA LEU A 35 -4.78 1.81 3.99
C LEU A 35 -5.02 1.85 5.50
N LYS A 36 -3.95 1.76 6.32
CA LYS A 36 -4.05 1.87 7.78
C LYS A 36 -4.46 3.26 8.25
N ILE A 37 -3.90 4.32 7.66
CA ILE A 37 -4.28 5.70 8.00
C ILE A 37 -5.75 5.92 7.67
N TRP A 38 -6.15 5.56 6.45
CA TRP A 38 -7.48 5.87 5.92
C TRP A 38 -8.50 4.79 6.25
N HIS A 39 -8.17 3.80 7.08
CA HIS A 39 -9.05 2.66 7.41
C HIS A 39 -10.45 3.12 7.82
N HIS A 40 -10.55 4.15 8.65
CA HIS A 40 -11.82 4.70 9.12
C HIS A 40 -12.72 5.28 8.00
N TYR A 41 -12.15 5.67 6.86
CA TYR A 41 -12.90 6.10 5.68
C TYR A 41 -13.11 4.99 4.65
N LEU A 42 -12.17 4.03 4.58
CA LEU A 42 -12.15 2.99 3.55
C LEU A 42 -12.87 1.70 3.99
N TYR A 43 -13.13 1.53 5.28
CA TYR A 43 -13.70 0.30 5.83
C TYR A 43 -15.11 0.04 5.29
N GLY A 44 -15.32 -1.17 4.77
CA GLY A 44 -16.61 -1.60 4.21
C GLY A 44 -16.94 -1.03 2.83
N VAL A 45 -16.00 -0.28 2.21
CA VAL A 45 -16.19 0.32 0.89
C VAL A 45 -15.22 -0.33 -0.09
N TYR A 46 -15.65 -0.49 -1.35
CA TYR A 46 -14.77 -0.89 -2.44
C TYR A 46 -13.85 0.28 -2.81
N VAL A 47 -12.54 0.02 -2.88
CA VAL A 47 -11.52 1.05 -3.12
C VAL A 47 -10.61 0.59 -4.24
N ASP A 48 -10.45 1.44 -5.25
CA ASP A 48 -9.44 1.26 -6.29
C ASP A 48 -8.11 1.88 -5.86
N VAL A 49 -7.06 1.08 -5.87
CA VAL A 49 -5.68 1.51 -5.56
C VAL A 49 -4.89 1.61 -6.86
N PHE A 50 -4.49 2.81 -7.22
CA PHE A 50 -3.64 3.07 -8.38
C PHE A 50 -2.18 3.15 -7.94
N THR A 51 -1.34 2.29 -8.51
CA THR A 51 0.11 2.24 -8.26
C THR A 51 0.82 2.01 -9.59
N ASP A 52 1.99 2.62 -9.75
CA ASP A 52 2.91 2.40 -10.87
C ASP A 52 3.65 1.06 -10.78
N HIS A 53 3.55 0.36 -9.65
CA HIS A 53 4.28 -0.87 -9.43
C HIS A 53 3.55 -2.13 -9.90
N LYS A 54 4.08 -2.75 -10.96
CA LYS A 54 3.50 -3.94 -11.60
C LYS A 54 3.43 -5.16 -10.69
N SER A 55 4.37 -5.35 -9.76
CA SER A 55 4.36 -6.58 -8.93
C SER A 55 3.17 -6.63 -7.97
N LEU A 56 2.60 -5.47 -7.61
CA LEU A 56 1.44 -5.39 -6.71
C LEU A 56 0.17 -5.93 -7.36
N GLN A 57 0.10 -5.98 -8.70
CA GLN A 57 -1.02 -6.60 -9.42
C GLN A 57 -1.16 -8.09 -9.08
N TYR A 58 -0.06 -8.76 -8.76
CA TYR A 58 -0.04 -10.17 -8.45
C TYR A 58 -0.21 -10.49 -6.96
N LEU A 59 -0.32 -9.48 -6.09
CA LEU A 59 -0.40 -9.69 -4.64
C LEU A 59 -1.53 -10.65 -4.24
N PHE A 60 -2.68 -10.57 -4.92
CA PHE A 60 -3.85 -11.41 -4.64
C PHE A 60 -3.89 -12.72 -5.43
N THR A 61 -3.07 -12.86 -6.48
CA THR A 61 -3.06 -14.04 -7.37
C THR A 61 -1.84 -14.93 -7.17
N GLN A 62 -0.80 -14.41 -6.51
CA GLN A 62 0.45 -15.12 -6.27
C GLN A 62 0.23 -16.24 -5.24
N LYS A 63 0.61 -17.46 -5.62
CA LYS A 63 0.44 -18.68 -4.81
C LYS A 63 1.25 -18.65 -3.51
N GLU A 64 2.44 -18.06 -3.55
CA GLU A 64 3.35 -17.99 -2.40
C GLU A 64 3.82 -16.56 -2.15
N LEU A 65 3.33 -15.95 -1.09
CA LEU A 65 3.80 -14.65 -0.63
C LEU A 65 5.08 -14.80 0.21
N ASN A 66 5.96 -13.81 0.15
CA ASN A 66 7.12 -13.75 1.05
C ASN A 66 6.64 -13.59 2.52
N LEU A 67 7.42 -14.05 3.50
CA LEU A 67 7.13 -13.96 4.94
C LEU A 67 6.79 -12.54 5.39
N LYS A 68 7.35 -11.50 4.75
CA LYS A 68 7.02 -10.10 5.03
C LYS A 68 5.66 -9.68 4.47
N GLN A 69 5.29 -10.18 3.30
CA GLN A 69 4.02 -9.86 2.62
C GLN A 69 2.83 -10.55 3.28
N ARG A 70 3.06 -11.67 3.99
CA ARG A 70 2.03 -12.40 4.75
C ARG A 70 1.66 -11.77 6.11
N ARG A 71 2.38 -10.75 6.55
CA ARG A 71 2.18 -10.10 7.86
C ARG A 71 1.27 -8.89 7.75
#